data_AF-A0A9X9AE10-F1
#
_entry.id   AF-A0A9X9AE10-F1
#
_cell.length_a   1.000
_cell.length_b   1.000
_cell.length_c   1.000
_cell.angle_alpha   90.00
_cell.angle_beta   90.00
_cell.angle_gamma   90.00
#
_symmetry.space_group_name_H-M   'P 1'
#
loop_
_entity.id
_entity.type
_entity.pdbx_description
1 polymer ?
#
loop_
_entity_poly.entity_id
_entity_poly.type
_entity_poly.pdbx_seq_one_letter_code
_entity_poly.pdbx_strand_id
1 'polypeptide(L)' 'CNDSEVHALLRKVHPNVKVKEDRDDYDLYQKNKVRLIDPPLLREGEVIPASVVSENIRQMSDIAYEKAVRGMYVKVISN' A
#
# COMPACT_ATOMS: atom_id res chain seq x y z
N CYS A 1 -9.57 -7.96 -31.15
CA CYS A 1 -8.14 -7.59 -31.08
C CYS A 1 -7.39 -8.86 -30.69
N ASN A 2 -6.66 -9.50 -31.61
CA ASN A 2 -6.03 -10.83 -31.44
C ASN A 2 -4.52 -10.71 -31.57
N ASP A 3 -3.93 -9.83 -30.78
CA ASP A 3 -2.48 -9.65 -30.77
C ASP A 3 -1.85 -10.70 -29.85
N SER A 4 -1.18 -11.67 -30.46
CA SER A 4 -0.49 -12.75 -29.75
C SER A 4 0.64 -12.24 -28.85
N GLU A 5 1.26 -11.10 -29.19
CA GLU A 5 2.30 -10.47 -28.38
C GLU A 5 1.69 -9.93 -27.09
N VAL A 6 0.55 -9.24 -27.18
CA VAL A 6 -0.20 -8.75 -26.02
C VAL A 6 -0.57 -9.90 -25.09
N HIS A 7 -1.05 -11.01 -25.63
CA HIS A 7 -1.36 -12.20 -24.83
C HIS A 7 -0.12 -12.84 -24.18
N ALA A 8 1.03 -12.86 -24.87
CA ALA A 8 2.27 -13.37 -24.29
C ALA A 8 2.80 -12.48 -23.16
N LEU A 9 2.69 -11.15 -23.29
CA LEU A 9 3.05 -10.20 -22.24
C LEU A 9 2.13 -10.30 -21.02
N LEU A 10 0.82 -10.44 -21.25
CA LEU A 10 -0.16 -10.62 -20.17
C LEU A 10 0.10 -11.91 -19.36
N ARG A 11 0.61 -12.97 -19.99
CA ARG A 11 1.01 -14.20 -19.29
C ARG A 11 2.23 -14.04 -18.38
N LYS A 12 3.05 -13.00 -18.59
CA LYS A 12 4.17 -12.65 -17.69
C LYS A 12 3.71 -11.86 -16.47
N VAL A 13 2.49 -11.32 -16.49
CA VAL A 13 1.86 -10.73 -15.30
C VAL A 13 1.40 -11.88 -14.44
N HIS A 14 2.20 -12.26 -13.44
CA HIS A 14 1.90 -13.37 -12.53
C HIS A 14 0.76 -12.96 -11.57
N PRO A 15 -0.49 -13.44 -11.76
CA PRO A 15 -1.63 -12.94 -11.00
C PRO A 15 -1.72 -13.55 -9.59
N ASN A 16 -0.87 -14.54 -9.26
CA ASN A 16 -0.97 -15.36 -8.06
C ASN A 16 0.32 -15.38 -7.23
N VAL A 17 1.16 -14.35 -7.34
CA VAL A 17 2.36 -14.26 -6.50
C VAL A 17 1.93 -14.09 -5.05
N LYS A 18 2.33 -15.03 -4.19
CA LYS A 18 2.12 -14.92 -2.75
C LYS A 18 3.33 -14.26 -2.14
N VAL A 19 3.10 -13.21 -1.36
CA VAL A 19 4.15 -12.44 -0.71
C VAL A 19 3.84 -12.21 0.76
N LYS A 20 4.86 -11.90 1.56
CA LYS A 20 4.75 -11.43 2.95
C LYS A 20 5.62 -10.20 3.20
N GLU A 21 5.27 -9.41 4.21
CA GLU A 21 6.19 -8.43 4.80
C GLU A 21 7.19 -9.19 5.67
N ASP A 22 8.48 -9.07 5.37
CA ASP A 22 9.57 -9.67 6.15
C ASP A 22 10.77 -8.75 6.09
N ARG A 23 11.34 -8.39 7.24
CA ARG A 23 12.40 -7.38 7.34
C ARG A 23 13.80 -7.98 7.37
N ASP A 24 13.90 -9.24 7.77
CA ASP A 24 15.18 -9.91 7.97
C ASP A 24 15.55 -10.75 6.75
N ASP A 25 14.55 -11.35 6.09
CA ASP A 25 14.69 -12.08 4.83
C ASP A 25 13.70 -11.55 3.79
N TYR A 26 14.19 -10.76 2.83
CA TYR A 26 13.38 -10.13 1.78
C TYR A 26 14.04 -10.22 0.40
N ASP A 27 13.21 -10.20 -0.64
CA ASP A 27 13.67 -10.17 -2.03
C ASP A 27 13.59 -8.77 -2.62
N LEU A 28 12.62 -7.97 -2.17
CA LEU A 28 12.35 -6.63 -2.68
C LEU A 28 12.25 -5.62 -1.53
N TYR A 29 12.98 -4.51 -1.66
CA TYR A 29 12.79 -3.32 -0.82
C TYR A 29 12.24 -2.18 -1.66
N GLN A 30 11.16 -1.55 -1.20
CA GLN A 30 10.57 -0.40 -1.88
C GLN A 30 10.22 0.71 -0.90
N LYS A 31 10.70 1.92 -1.20
CA LYS A 31 10.37 3.15 -0.48
C LYS A 31 9.82 4.19 -1.46
N ASN A 32 8.52 4.39 -1.40
CA ASN A 32 7.81 5.36 -2.23
C ASN A 32 7.67 6.71 -1.51
N LYS A 33 7.26 7.76 -2.24
CA LYS A 33 6.89 9.04 -1.62
C LYS A 33 5.75 8.80 -0.61
N VAL A 34 5.91 9.32 0.61
CA VAL A 34 4.90 9.19 1.67
C VAL A 34 3.57 9.77 1.19
N ARG A 35 2.50 8.96 1.26
CA ARG A 35 1.12 9.32 0.93
C ARG A 35 0.23 8.76 2.04
N LEU A 36 -0.28 9.64 2.90
CA LEU A 36 -1.26 9.28 3.92
C LEU A 36 -2.66 9.53 3.39
N ILE A 37 -3.60 8.69 3.80
CA ILE A 37 -5.02 8.85 3.49
C ILE A 37 -5.68 9.35 4.78
N ASP A 38 -6.00 10.64 4.79
CA ASP A 38 -6.80 11.25 5.84
C ASP A 38 -7.87 12.13 5.19
N PRO A 39 -9.03 11.54 4.84
CA PRO A 39 -10.04 12.25 4.08
C PRO A 39 -10.69 13.35 4.95
N PRO A 40 -11.05 14.49 4.34
CA PRO A 40 -11.81 15.52 5.02
C PRO A 40 -13.25 15.04 5.29
N LEU A 41 -13.79 15.39 6.45
CA LEU A 41 -15.17 15.18 6.86
C LEU A 41 -15.82 16.54 7.11
N LEU A 42 -17.08 16.67 6.70
CA LEU A 42 -17.90 17.83 7.06
C LEU A 42 -18.61 17.53 8.39
N ARG A 43 -18.31 18.28 9.44
CA ARG A 43 -18.95 18.16 10.75
C ARG A 43 -19.29 19.55 11.27
N GLU A 44 -20.57 19.76 11.61
CA GLU A 44 -21.04 21.01 12.22
C GLU A 44 -20.72 22.26 11.38
N GLY A 45 -20.63 22.11 10.04
CA GLY A 45 -20.30 23.19 9.12
C GLY A 45 -18.81 23.39 8.86
N GLU A 46 -17.93 22.67 9.58
CA GLU A 46 -16.48 22.72 9.41
C GLU A 46 -15.94 21.49 8.69
N VAL A 47 -14.90 21.69 7.89
CA VAL A 47 -14.18 20.60 7.22
C VAL A 47 -12.99 20.19 8.09
N ILE A 48 -13.07 18.99 8.67
CA ILE A 48 -12.06 18.46 9.59
C ILE A 48 -11.50 17.13 9.09
N PRO A 49 -10.21 16.81 9.34
CA PRO A 49 -9.67 15.50 8.98
C PRO A 49 -10.34 14.35 9.77
N ALA A 50 -10.49 13.19 9.14
CA ALA A 50 -11.08 12.02 9.78
C ALA A 50 -10.29 11.54 11.01
N SER A 51 -8.96 11.68 10.99
CA SER A 51 -8.09 11.35 12.13
C SER A 51 -8.34 12.18 13.39
N VAL A 52 -8.88 13.40 13.27
CA VAL A 52 -9.22 14.25 14.42
C VAL A 52 -10.47 13.75 15.13
N VAL A 53 -11.39 13.11 14.40
CA VAL A 53 -12.67 12.66 14.93
C VAL A 53 -12.57 11.27 15.56
N SER A 54 -11.71 10.40 15.03
CA SER A 54 -11.61 9.01 15.45
C SER A 54 -10.18 8.65 15.84
N GLU A 55 -10.02 8.27 17.11
CA GLU A 55 -8.78 7.74 17.65
C GLU A 55 -8.23 6.57 16.83
N ASN A 56 -9.11 5.65 16.43
CA ASN A 56 -8.71 4.50 15.62
C ASN A 56 -8.14 4.91 14.26
N ILE A 57 -8.73 5.92 13.62
CA ILE A 57 -8.22 6.45 12.35
C ILE A 57 -6.86 7.12 12.56
N ARG A 58 -6.69 7.87 13.65
CA ARG A 58 -5.39 8.47 14.00
C ARG A 58 -4.31 7.39 14.15
N GLN A 59 -4.58 6.36 14.94
CA GLN A 59 -3.65 5.25 15.15
C GLN A 59 -3.31 4.51 13.84
N MET A 60 -4.30 4.27 12.98
CA MET A 60 -4.08 3.70 11.65
C MET A 60 -3.17 4.58 10.78
N SER A 61 -3.38 5.90 10.80
CA SER A 61 -2.54 6.86 10.07
C SER A 61 -1.10 6.89 10.57
N ASP A 62 -0.90 6.83 11.88
CA ASP A 62 0.44 6.79 12.49
C ASP A 62 1.20 5.53 12.06
N ILE A 63 0.54 4.36 12.14
CA ILE A 63 1.12 3.09 11.67
C ILE A 63 1.45 3.16 10.17
N ALA A 64 0.54 3.72 9.35
CA ALA A 64 0.76 3.88 7.92
C ALA A 64 1.94 4.82 7.62
N TYR A 65 2.08 5.91 8.38
CA TYR A 65 3.20 6.84 8.27
C TYR A 65 4.52 6.18 8.59
N GLU A 66 4.62 5.48 9.72
CA GLU A 66 5.83 4.75 10.10
C GLU A 66 6.24 3.73 9.04
N LYS A 67 5.27 2.97 8.50
CA LYS A 67 5.51 2.01 7.40
C LYS A 67 6.01 2.72 6.14
N ALA A 68 5.40 3.83 5.74
CA ALA A 68 5.75 4.56 4.53
C ALA A 68 7.16 5.20 4.63
N VAL A 69 7.52 5.75 5.79
CA VAL A 69 8.83 6.36 6.03
C VAL A 69 9.93 5.29 6.06
N ARG A 70 9.66 4.15 6.70
CA ARG A 70 10.59 3.02 6.76
C ARG A 70 10.83 2.39 5.39
N GLY A 71 9.79 2.29 4.58
CA GLY A 71 9.76 1.46 3.38
C GLY A 71 9.27 0.05 3.66
N MET A 72 8.89 -0.64 2.59
CA MET A 72 8.33 -1.99 2.63
C MET A 72 9.39 -3.01 2.21
N TYR A 73 9.48 -4.10 2.97
CA TYR A 73 10.35 -5.24 2.70
C TYR A 73 9.45 -6.42 2.36
N VAL A 74 9.59 -6.97 1.16
CA VAL A 74 8.68 -7.98 0.62
C VAL A 74 9.48 -9.24 0.28
N LYS A 75 9.01 -10.37 0.80
CA LYS A 75 9.51 -11.71 0.45
C LYS A 75 8.50 -12.44 -0.41
N VAL A 76 8.96 -13.03 -1.51
CA VAL A 76 8.13 -13.90 -2.37
C VAL A 76 8.11 -15.31 -1.76
N ILE A 77 6.90 -15.80 -1.49
CA ILE A 77 6.69 -17.15 -0.95
C ILE A 77 6.53 -18.16 -2.08
N SER A 78 5.79 -17.78 -3.13
CA SER A 78 5.56 -18.61 -4.31
C SER A 78 5.15 -17.74 -5.50
N ASN A 79 5.61 -18.11 -6.70
CA ASN A 79 5.31 -17.45 -7.98
C ASN A 79 4.91 -18.49 -9.03
#